data_AF-A0A254PYZ2-F1
#
_entry.id   AF-A0A254PYZ2-F1
#
_cell.length_a   1.000
_cell.length_b   1.000
_cell.length_c   1.000
_cell.angle_alpha   90.00
_cell.angle_beta   90.00
_cell.angle_gamma   90.00
#
_symmetry.space_group_name_H-M   'P 1'
#
loop_
_entity.id
_entity.type
_entity.pdbx_description
1 polymer ?
#
loop_
_entity_poly.entity_id
_entity_poly.type
_entity_poly.pdbx_seq_one_letter_code
_entity_poly.pdbx_strand_id
1 'polypeptide(L)'
;MEFIKLTGLFAITAVAEIIGCYLPWLVLRQDKPAWLFLPAIVSLLLFAWLLTLHPTAAGRTYAAYGGMYIVVALIWLRLVEGIELTRWDVVGAIVALIGMAIIAFQPFSRS
;
A
#
# COMPACT_ATOMS: atom_id res chain seq x y z
N MET A 1 20.42 6.97 -4.69
CA MET A 1 20.16 5.54 -4.94
C MET A 1 19.22 4.92 -3.91
N GLU A 2 19.44 5.17 -2.60
CA GLU A 2 18.63 4.57 -1.52
C GLU A 2 17.16 5.00 -1.50
N PHE A 3 16.84 6.26 -1.85
CA PHE A 3 15.45 6.75 -1.89
C PHE A 3 14.58 6.00 -2.92
N ILE A 4 15.13 5.68 -4.10
CA ILE A 4 14.43 4.93 -5.15
C ILE A 4 14.15 3.50 -4.69
N LYS A 5 15.11 2.88 -3.98
CA LYS A 5 14.92 1.55 -3.40
C LYS A 5 13.83 1.53 -2.33
N LEU A 6 13.83 2.51 -1.41
CA LEU A 6 12.78 2.65 -0.39
C LEU A 6 11.41 2.87 -1.03
N THR A 7 11.30 3.77 -2.01
CA THR A 7 10.04 4.04 -2.70
C THR A 7 9.54 2.80 -3.45
N GLY A 8 10.43 2.08 -4.12
CA GLY A 8 10.11 0.80 -4.76
C GLY A 8 9.68 -0.27 -3.77
N LEU A 9 10.33 -0.33 -2.60
CA LEU A 9 9.95 -1.26 -1.53
C LEU A 9 8.55 -0.95 -0.99
N PHE A 10 8.23 0.33 -0.74
CA PHE A 10 6.88 0.75 -0.35
C PHE A 10 5.84 0.39 -1.42
N ALA A 11 6.14 0.57 -2.70
CA ALA A 11 5.24 0.21 -3.79
C ALA A 11 4.97 -1.29 -3.85
N ILE A 12 6.02 -2.13 -3.75
CA ILE A 12 5.88 -3.60 -3.73
C ILE A 12 5.08 -4.04 -2.50
N THR A 13 5.35 -3.42 -1.35
CA THR A 13 4.63 -3.66 -0.09
C THR A 13 3.13 -3.36 -0.26
N ALA A 14 2.79 -2.25 -0.92
CA ALA A 14 1.41 -1.85 -1.20
C ALA A 14 0.69 -2.83 -2.11
N VAL A 15 1.35 -3.27 -3.19
CA VAL A 15 0.79 -4.28 -4.09
C VAL A 15 0.53 -5.59 -3.35
N ALA A 16 1.47 -6.04 -2.50
CA ALA A 16 1.30 -7.26 -1.72
C ALA A 16 0.10 -7.18 -0.75
N GLU A 17 -0.10 -6.05 -0.08
CA GLU A 17 -1.27 -5.84 0.77
C GLU A 17 -2.57 -5.83 -0.05
N ILE A 18 -2.61 -5.06 -1.14
CA ILE A 18 -3.80 -4.96 -1.99
C ILE A 18 -4.20 -6.33 -2.54
N ILE A 19 -3.26 -7.12 -3.04
CA ILE A 19 -3.53 -8.49 -3.50
C ILE A 19 -4.06 -9.35 -2.35
N GLY A 20 -3.43 -9.26 -1.17
CA GLY A 20 -3.80 -10.00 0.02
C GLY A 20 -5.22 -9.70 0.51
N CYS A 21 -5.70 -8.47 0.34
CA CYS A 21 -7.05 -8.04 0.69
C CYS A 21 -8.07 -8.22 -0.44
N TYR A 22 -7.64 -8.09 -1.70
CA TYR A 22 -8.50 -8.16 -2.87
C TYR A 22 -8.92 -9.60 -3.21
N LEU A 23 -8.02 -10.58 -3.06
CA LEU A 23 -8.34 -11.98 -3.33
C LEU A 23 -9.44 -12.56 -2.41
N PRO A 24 -9.45 -12.32 -1.09
CA PRO A 24 -10.57 -12.67 -0.22
C PRO A 24 -11.86 -11.93 -0.58
N TRP A 25 -11.75 -10.65 -0.94
CA TRP A 25 -12.90 -9.85 -1.36
C TRP A 25 -13.55 -10.45 -2.61
N LEU A 26 -12.75 -10.90 -3.59
CA LEU A 26 -13.24 -11.60 -4.78
C LEU A 26 -13.99 -12.90 -4.43
N VAL A 27 -13.48 -13.69 -3.48
CA VAL A 27 -14.14 -14.93 -3.05
C VAL A 27 -15.48 -14.63 -2.39
N LEU A 28 -15.52 -13.65 -1.49
CA LEU A 28 -16.70 -13.35 -0.67
C LEU A 28 -17.76 -12.51 -1.40
N ARG A 29 -17.36 -11.66 -2.36
CA ARG A 29 -18.26 -10.73 -3.06
C ARG A 29 -18.55 -11.10 -4.50
N GLN A 30 -17.75 -11.96 -5.13
CA GLN A 30 -17.90 -12.33 -6.54
C GLN A 30 -17.95 -13.86 -6.76
N ASP A 31 -18.23 -14.64 -5.73
CA ASP A 31 -18.34 -16.12 -5.77
C ASP A 31 -17.13 -16.80 -6.45
N LYS A 32 -15.94 -16.19 -6.32
CA LYS A 32 -14.69 -16.74 -6.85
C LYS A 32 -14.25 -17.93 -5.99
N PRO A 33 -13.44 -18.85 -6.53
CA PRO A 33 -13.16 -20.11 -5.85
C PRO A 33 -12.32 -19.89 -4.58
N ALA A 34 -12.70 -20.60 -3.51
CA ALA A 34 -12.12 -20.45 -2.17
C ALA A 34 -10.61 -20.73 -2.09
N TRP A 35 -10.01 -21.41 -3.07
CA TRP A 35 -8.56 -21.63 -3.10
C TRP A 35 -7.76 -20.32 -3.13
N LEU A 36 -8.37 -19.21 -3.58
CA LEU A 36 -7.75 -17.88 -3.59
C LEU A 36 -7.43 -17.33 -2.18
N PHE A 37 -7.99 -17.90 -1.11
CA PHE A 37 -7.56 -17.57 0.26
C PHE A 37 -6.09 -17.94 0.52
N LEU A 38 -5.58 -19.01 -0.11
CA LEU A 38 -4.20 -19.45 0.08
C LEU A 38 -3.18 -18.40 -0.44
N PRO A 39 -3.23 -17.96 -1.71
CA PRO A 39 -2.36 -16.88 -2.17
C PRO A 39 -2.62 -15.55 -1.45
N ALA A 40 -3.84 -15.28 -0.97
CA ALA A 40 -4.13 -14.10 -0.17
C ALA A 40 -3.33 -14.07 1.15
N ILE A 41 -3.35 -15.18 1.89
CA ILE A 41 -2.60 -15.34 3.15
C ILE A 41 -1.10 -15.19 2.90
N VAL A 42 -0.58 -15.84 1.85
CA VAL A 42 0.84 -15.73 1.48
C VAL A 42 1.20 -14.27 1.18
N SER A 43 0.34 -13.55 0.46
CA SER A 43 0.56 -12.13 0.14
C SER A 43 0.60 -11.24 1.38
N LEU A 44 -0.30 -11.47 2.35
CA LEU A 44 -0.31 -10.74 3.63
C LEU A 44 0.91 -11.04 4.50
N LEU A 45 1.39 -12.30 4.51
CA LEU A 45 2.63 -12.66 5.19
C LEU A 45 3.84 -11.98 4.55
N LEU A 46 3.89 -11.93 3.22
CA LEU A 46 4.92 -11.20 2.47
C LEU A 46 4.89 -9.70 2.77
N PHE A 47 3.70 -9.10 2.84
CA PHE A 47 3.52 -7.71 3.25
C PHE A 47 4.10 -7.42 4.64
N ALA A 48 3.74 -8.25 5.64
CA ALA A 48 4.25 -8.12 7.00
C ALA A 48 5.78 -8.24 7.04
N TRP A 49 6.35 -9.17 6.28
CA TRP A 49 7.80 -9.32 6.14
C TRP A 49 8.45 -8.10 5.48
N LEU A 50 7.91 -7.59 4.38
CA LEU A 50 8.46 -6.42 3.66
C LEU A 50 8.50 -5.16 4.54
N LEU A 51 7.51 -4.97 5.41
CA LEU A 51 7.51 -3.85 6.36
C LEU A 51 8.67 -3.91 7.35
N THR A 52 9.11 -5.11 7.75
CA THR A 52 10.25 -5.28 8.68
C THR A 52 11.59 -4.84 8.09
N LEU A 53 11.68 -4.76 6.76
CA LEU A 53 12.88 -4.33 6.06
C LEU A 53 13.09 -2.81 6.07
N HIS A 54 12.09 -2.04 6.53
CA HIS A 54 12.19 -0.58 6.58
C HIS A 54 13.00 -0.13 7.80
N PRO A 55 14.02 0.73 7.64
CA PRO A 55 14.97 1.10 8.69
C PRO A 55 14.40 2.09 9.73
N THR A 56 13.11 2.42 9.66
CA THR A 56 12.45 3.42 10.51
C THR A 56 11.55 2.77 11.56
N ALA A 57 11.23 3.51 12.62
CA ALA A 57 10.27 3.06 13.63
C ALA A 57 8.96 2.58 12.97
N ALA A 58 8.48 1.40 13.36
CA ALA A 58 7.37 0.72 12.69
C ALA A 58 6.14 1.63 12.48
N GLY A 59 5.72 2.39 13.52
CA GLY A 59 4.59 3.32 13.41
C GLY A 59 4.77 4.43 12.37
N ARG A 60 5.99 4.96 12.22
CA ARG A 60 6.29 5.97 11.17
C ARG A 60 6.32 5.33 9.79
N THR A 61 6.82 4.10 9.68
CA THR A 61 6.77 3.32 8.45
C THR A 61 5.34 3.11 8.00
N TYR A 62 4.43 2.67 8.88
CA TYR A 62 3.01 2.48 8.55
C TYR A 62 2.33 3.78 8.11
N ALA A 63 2.60 4.89 8.81
CA ALA A 63 2.00 6.17 8.49
C ALA A 63 2.51 6.74 7.14
N ALA A 64 3.80 6.60 6.84
CA ALA A 64 4.34 6.98 5.54
C ALA A 64 3.82 6.05 4.43
N TYR A 65 3.83 4.74 4.68
CA TYR A 65 3.30 3.72 3.79
C TYR A 65 1.85 3.99 3.35
N GLY A 66 0.99 4.45 4.26
CA GLY A 66 -0.42 4.72 3.95
C GLY A 66 -0.64 5.70 2.79
N GLY A 67 0.25 6.70 2.61
CA GLY A 67 0.18 7.59 1.45
C GLY A 67 0.50 6.88 0.14
N MET A 68 1.53 6.02 0.13
CA MET A 68 1.85 5.19 -1.02
C MET A 68 0.72 4.19 -1.32
N TYR A 69 0.15 3.58 -0.29
CA TYR A 69 -0.97 2.65 -0.42
C TYR A 69 -2.14 3.28 -1.16
N ILE A 70 -2.53 4.51 -0.81
CA ILE A 70 -3.62 5.23 -1.49
C ILE A 70 -3.34 5.39 -2.99
N VAL A 71 -2.12 5.79 -3.36
CA VAL A 71 -1.75 5.93 -4.78
C VAL A 71 -1.82 4.60 -5.51
N VAL A 72 -1.26 3.54 -4.93
CA VAL A 72 -1.25 2.20 -5.55
C VAL A 72 -2.67 1.64 -5.63
N ALA A 73 -3.52 1.85 -4.63
CA ALA A 73 -4.92 1.43 -4.63
C ALA A 73 -5.72 2.14 -5.74
N LEU A 74 -5.48 3.43 -5.99
CA LEU A 74 -6.11 4.16 -7.09
C LEU A 74 -5.61 3.70 -8.47
N ILE A 75 -4.32 3.37 -8.60
CA ILE A 75 -3.79 2.75 -9.82
C ILE A 75 -4.43 1.37 -10.03
N TRP A 76 -4.57 0.58 -8.96
CA TRP A 76 -5.23 -0.73 -8.98
C TRP A 76 -6.69 -0.62 -9.41
N LEU A 77 -7.43 0.34 -8.83
CA LEU A 77 -8.80 0.66 -9.19
C LEU A 77 -8.94 0.94 -10.70
N ARG A 78 -7.98 1.67 -11.26
CA ARG A 78 -7.99 2.00 -12.70
C ARG A 78 -7.58 0.84 -13.61
N LEU A 79 -6.61 0.03 -13.21
CA LEU A 79 -6.00 -1.01 -14.04
C LEU A 79 -6.67 -2.37 -13.91
N VAL A 80 -7.00 -2.79 -12.68
CA VAL A 80 -7.54 -4.11 -12.37
C VAL A 80 -9.06 -4.09 -12.31
N GLU A 81 -9.63 -3.07 -11.67
CA GLU A 81 -11.09 -2.93 -11.56
C GLU A 81 -11.69 -2.16 -12.76
N GLY A 82 -10.86 -1.46 -13.54
CA GLY A 82 -11.28 -0.76 -14.75
C GLY A 82 -12.13 0.50 -14.49
N ILE A 83 -12.17 0.99 -13.24
CA ILE A 83 -12.97 2.14 -12.83
C ILE A 83 -12.17 3.42 -13.11
N GLU A 84 -12.83 4.42 -13.71
CA GLU A 84 -12.17 5.70 -13.99
C GLU A 84 -11.94 6.50 -12.71
N LEU A 85 -10.75 7.10 -12.61
CA LEU A 85 -10.37 7.95 -11.49
C LEU A 85 -11.11 9.28 -11.59
N THR A 86 -11.79 9.64 -10.52
CA THR A 86 -12.47 10.93 -10.40
C THR A 86 -11.49 12.01 -9.99
N ARG A 87 -11.90 13.28 -10.18
CA ARG A 87 -11.11 14.43 -9.68
C ARG A 87 -10.95 14.38 -8.16
N TRP A 88 -11.90 13.81 -7.44
CA TRP A 88 -11.84 13.65 -5.98
C TRP A 88 -10.79 12.63 -5.56
N ASP A 89 -10.64 11.54 -6.32
CA ASP A 89 -9.60 10.53 -6.08
C ASP A 89 -8.20 11.14 -6.21
N VAL A 90 -8.00 11.96 -7.24
CA VAL A 90 -6.72 12.66 -7.47
C VAL A 90 -6.41 13.64 -6.34
N VAL A 91 -7.39 14.46 -5.92
CA VAL A 91 -7.20 15.39 -4.81
C VAL A 91 -6.91 14.65 -3.51
N GLY A 92 -7.65 13.57 -3.23
CA GLY A 92 -7.42 12.72 -2.06
C GLY A 92 -6.02 12.11 -2.05
N ALA A 93 -5.55 11.61 -3.20
CA ALA A 93 -4.20 11.08 -3.37
C ALA A 93 -3.12 12.13 -3.07
N ILE A 94 -3.29 13.35 -3.58
CA ILE A 94 -2.35 14.46 -3.34
C ILE A 94 -2.30 14.79 -1.84
N VAL A 95 -3.45 14.91 -1.17
CA VAL A 95 -3.51 15.20 0.27
C VAL A 95 -2.85 14.08 1.07
N ALA A 96 -3.11 12.81 0.72
CA ALA A 96 -2.48 11.66 1.36
C ALA A 96 -0.95 11.65 1.19
N LEU A 97 -0.46 11.96 -0.01
CA LEU A 97 0.97 12.07 -0.28
C LEU A 97 1.63 13.21 0.50
N ILE A 98 0.95 14.34 0.65
CA ILE A 98 1.44 15.45 1.49
C ILE A 98 1.54 14.99 2.96
N GLY A 99 0.51 14.31 3.49
CA GLY A 99 0.54 13.75 4.84
C GLY A 99 1.69 12.76 5.04
N MET A 100 1.88 11.84 4.08
CA MET A 100 3.03 10.94 4.05
C MET A 100 4.35 11.69 4.05
N ALA A 101 4.51 12.71 3.20
CA ALA A 101 5.74 13.49 3.10
C ALA A 101 6.08 14.18 4.44
N ILE A 102 5.08 14.76 5.11
CA ILE A 102 5.27 15.39 6.43
C ILE A 102 5.81 14.38 7.44
N ILE A 103 5.24 13.16 7.47
CA ILE A 103 5.62 12.14 8.46
C ILE A 103 6.97 11.50 8.12
N ALA A 104 7.22 11.25 6.83
CA ALA A 104 8.46 10.65 6.34
C ALA A 104 9.67 11.59 6.48
N PHE A 105 9.46 12.89 6.26
CA PHE A 105 10.52 13.91 6.31
C PHE A 105 10.49 14.75 7.60
N GLN A 106 9.74 14.33 8.62
CA GLN A 106 9.74 15.05 9.89
C GLN A 106 11.17 15.18 10.45
N PRO A 107 11.55 16.35 10.99
CA PRO A 107 12.89 16.53 11.54
C PRO A 107 13.13 15.58 12.72
N PHE A 108 14.30 14.95 12.75
CA PHE A 108 14.71 14.09 13.85
C PHE A 108 14.84 14.93 15.14
N SER A 109 13.80 14.94 15.97
CA SER A 109 13.92 15.25 17.39
C SER A 109 14.73 14.11 18.02
N ARG A 110 16.02 14.34 18.28
CA ARG A 110 16.84 13.48 19.15
C ARG A 110 16.07 13.22 20.45
N SER A 111 15.74 11.96 20.72
CA SER A 111 15.46 11.48 22.08
C SER A 111 16.66 10.68 22.56
#